data_AF-A0A0F4LLU7-F1
#
_entry.id   AF-A0A0F4LLU7-F1
#
_cell.length_a   1.000
_cell.length_b   1.000
_cell.length_c   1.000
_cell.angle_alpha   90.00
_cell.angle_beta   90.00
_cell.angle_gamma   90.00
#
_symmetry.space_group_name_H-M   'P 1'
#
loop_
_entity.id
_entity.type
_entity.pdbx_description
1 polymer ?
#
loop_
_entity_poly.entity_id
_entity_poly.type
_entity_poly.pdbx_seq_one_letter_code
_entity_poly.pdbx_strand_id
1 'polypeptide(L)'
;MAEKKTEAQAKIDTNKQEKLKEKVINQNIDDEVKQMQPAELRKQLSNKNSDYVFRLQKELETQGKMSHEEAQKRVDALLNDLIIAQRHGQPASTYYGMSPKLKAADMLKPKKKKASDIPFWQYATDNALFYVALFFGLFGLIGLFQKNNKYNSEMGALTLLIVGAALGVFMTKYNEWVLPNGGKNRKIPWSKLIWGFILMMALLFICFGVLSLRALQIINPVLPGIYNLIIAAVVYGIRWLFRRHYQIIGSAFSPADRSK
;
A
#
# COMPACT_ATOMS: atom_id res chain seq x y z
N MET A 1 30.07 3.44 53.61
CA MET A 1 29.88 3.33 52.14
C MET A 1 28.57 2.62 51.75
N ALA A 2 28.05 1.69 52.57
CA ALA A 2 26.80 0.97 52.30
C ALA A 2 25.53 1.83 52.40
N GLU A 3 25.43 2.71 53.41
CA GLU A 3 24.23 3.56 53.63
C GLU A 3 23.96 4.54 52.47
N LYS A 4 25.01 5.15 51.90
CA LYS A 4 24.87 6.03 50.72
C LYS A 4 24.37 5.31 49.46
N LYS A 5 24.62 3.99 49.31
CA LYS A 5 24.12 3.21 48.17
C LYS A 5 22.63 2.89 48.34
N THR A 6 22.19 2.55 49.54
CA THR A 6 20.80 2.24 49.87
C THR A 6 19.88 3.46 49.71
N GLU A 7 20.34 4.64 50.17
CA GLU A 7 19.60 5.90 49.98
C GLU A 7 19.52 6.32 48.50
N ALA A 8 20.58 6.09 47.73
CA ALA A 8 20.58 6.38 46.29
C ALA A 8 19.62 5.45 45.53
N GLN A 9 19.59 4.15 45.86
CA GLN A 9 18.64 3.20 45.28
C GLN A 9 17.19 3.52 45.67
N ALA A 10 16.91 3.83 46.93
CA ALA A 10 15.58 4.24 47.39
C ALA A 10 15.09 5.52 46.67
N LYS A 11 15.97 6.51 46.46
CA LYS A 11 15.66 7.72 45.68
C LYS A 11 15.42 7.42 44.19
N ILE A 12 16.14 6.47 43.60
CA ILE A 12 15.95 6.06 42.20
C ILE A 12 14.60 5.33 42.01
N ASP A 13 14.23 4.45 42.94
CA ASP A 13 12.96 3.72 42.89
C ASP A 13 11.75 4.63 43.10
N THR A 14 11.87 5.62 44.00
CA THR A 14 10.83 6.63 44.25
C THR A 14 10.60 7.50 43.00
N ASN A 15 11.67 8.02 42.39
CA ASN A 15 11.60 8.79 41.14
C ASN A 15 11.01 7.98 39.97
N LYS A 16 11.27 6.67 39.92
CA LYS A 16 10.72 5.79 38.87
C LYS A 16 9.23 5.55 39.08
N GLN A 17 8.79 5.37 40.32
CA GLN A 17 7.37 5.24 40.66
C GLN A 17 6.59 6.53 40.40
N GLU A 18 7.15 7.70 40.71
CA GLU A 18 6.53 9.00 40.42
C GLU A 18 6.35 9.21 38.91
N LYS A 19 7.37 8.94 38.10
CA LYS A 19 7.28 9.00 36.63
C LYS A 19 6.23 8.04 36.05
N LEU A 20 6.10 6.85 36.62
CA LEU A 20 5.07 5.89 36.20
C LEU A 20 3.67 6.37 36.56
N LYS A 21 3.48 6.94 37.75
CA LYS A 21 2.20 7.53 38.17
C LYS A 21 1.82 8.72 37.29
N GLU A 22 2.75 9.63 37.03
CA GLU A 22 2.54 10.76 36.11
C GLU A 22 2.16 10.29 34.70
N LYS A 23 2.80 9.23 34.20
CA LYS A 23 2.50 8.67 32.89
C LYS A 23 1.08 8.08 32.84
N VAL A 24 0.66 7.33 33.86
CA VAL A 24 -0.69 6.75 33.94
C VAL A 24 -1.75 7.84 34.08
N ILE A 25 -1.49 8.87 34.90
CA ILE A 25 -2.39 10.02 35.06
C ILE A 25 -2.55 10.75 33.72
N ASN A 26 -1.44 11.01 33.01
CA ASN A 26 -1.50 11.68 31.73
C ASN A 26 -2.29 10.87 30.69
N GLN A 27 -2.08 9.55 30.65
CA GLN A 27 -2.83 8.64 29.76
C GLN A 27 -4.32 8.64 30.05
N ASN A 28 -4.74 8.59 31.32
CA ASN A 28 -6.15 8.61 31.68
C ASN A 28 -6.84 9.91 31.22
N ILE A 29 -6.18 11.06 31.42
CA ILE A 29 -6.73 12.35 30.98
C ILE A 29 -6.72 12.46 29.44
N ASP A 30 -5.75 11.86 28.74
CA ASP A 30 -5.78 11.82 27.27
C ASP A 30 -6.95 10.99 26.73
N ASP A 31 -7.34 9.94 27.45
CA ASP A 31 -8.50 9.12 27.11
C ASP A 31 -9.82 9.82 27.43
N GLU A 32 -9.87 10.65 28.47
CA GLU A 32 -11.01 11.55 28.75
C GLU A 32 -11.19 12.60 27.65
N VAL A 33 -10.08 13.22 27.18
CA VAL A 33 -10.12 14.21 26.08
C VAL A 33 -10.74 13.61 24.83
N LYS A 34 -10.43 12.35 24.49
CA LYS A 34 -11.00 11.67 23.31
C LYS A 34 -12.52 11.49 23.37
N GLN A 35 -13.12 11.54 24.54
CA GLN A 35 -14.56 11.34 24.75
C GLN A 35 -15.37 12.65 24.83
N MET A 36 -14.71 13.81 24.90
CA MET A 36 -15.39 15.10 25.01
C MET A 36 -15.99 15.58 23.68
N GLN A 37 -16.99 16.46 23.79
CA GLN A 37 -17.61 17.06 22.62
C GLN A 37 -16.72 18.16 22.01
N PRO A 38 -16.75 18.38 20.68
CA PRO A 38 -15.95 19.42 20.01
C PRO A 38 -16.09 20.83 20.59
N ALA A 39 -17.28 21.18 21.08
CA ALA A 39 -17.54 22.46 21.71
C ALA A 39 -16.78 22.64 23.05
N GLU A 40 -16.62 21.56 23.82
CA GLU A 40 -15.87 21.55 25.08
C GLU A 40 -14.37 21.57 24.81
N LEU A 41 -13.93 20.79 23.83
CA LEU A 41 -12.53 20.75 23.38
C LEU A 41 -12.05 22.14 22.94
N ARG A 42 -12.86 22.89 22.19
CA ARG A 42 -12.52 24.28 21.81
C ARG A 42 -12.22 25.19 23.00
N LYS A 43 -12.90 25.01 24.14
CA LYS A 43 -12.69 25.82 25.35
C LYS A 43 -11.38 25.48 26.07
N GLN A 44 -10.82 24.30 25.83
CA GLN A 44 -9.57 23.84 26.44
C GLN A 44 -8.31 24.20 25.62
N LEU A 45 -8.50 24.80 24.44
CA LEU A 45 -7.41 25.27 23.62
C LEU A 45 -6.67 26.44 24.30
N SER A 46 -5.35 26.36 24.31
CA SER A 46 -4.50 27.51 24.61
C SER A 46 -4.70 28.61 23.56
N ASN A 47 -4.40 29.86 23.92
CA ASN A 47 -4.55 31.01 23.01
C ASN A 47 -3.82 30.84 21.68
N LYS A 48 -2.64 30.19 21.68
CA LYS A 48 -1.88 29.92 20.44
C LYS A 48 -2.58 28.89 19.56
N ASN A 49 -3.16 27.86 20.17
CA ASN A 49 -3.85 26.80 19.46
C ASN A 49 -5.23 27.24 18.99
N SER A 50 -5.94 28.08 19.74
CA SER A 50 -7.21 28.67 19.31
C SER A 50 -7.02 29.59 18.09
N ASP A 51 -5.99 30.43 18.07
CA ASP A 51 -5.63 31.24 16.89
C ASP A 51 -5.30 30.35 15.67
N TYR A 52 -4.51 29.29 15.88
CA TYR A 52 -4.17 28.34 14.81
C TYR A 52 -5.42 27.69 14.21
N VAL A 53 -6.32 27.19 15.06
CA VAL A 53 -7.59 26.54 14.68
C VAL A 53 -8.50 27.51 13.94
N PHE A 54 -8.63 28.75 14.42
CA PHE A 54 -9.42 29.80 13.77
C PHE A 54 -8.90 30.11 12.37
N ARG A 55 -7.58 30.33 12.25
CA ARG A 55 -6.93 30.58 10.95
C ARG A 55 -7.04 29.39 10.01
N LEU A 56 -6.90 28.17 10.52
CA LEU A 56 -7.04 26.95 9.74
C LEU A 56 -8.45 26.82 9.16
N GLN A 57 -9.48 27.08 9.97
CA GLN A 57 -10.87 27.10 9.51
C GLN A 57 -11.08 28.14 8.40
N LYS A 58 -10.56 29.36 8.58
CA LYS A 58 -10.65 30.42 7.58
C LYS A 58 -9.96 30.06 6.26
N GLU A 59 -8.81 29.40 6.35
CA GLU A 59 -8.06 28.92 5.18
C GLU A 59 -8.80 27.78 4.48
N LEU A 60 -9.49 26.90 5.20
CA LEU A 60 -10.35 25.87 4.62
C LEU A 60 -11.55 26.47 3.87
N GLU A 61 -12.22 27.48 4.44
CA GLU A 61 -13.28 28.24 3.76
C GLU A 61 -12.76 28.88 2.46
N THR A 62 -11.61 29.54 2.54
CA THR A 62 -11.06 30.34 1.44
C THR A 62 -10.47 29.47 0.32
N GLN A 63 -9.59 28.53 0.67
CA GLN A 63 -8.91 27.67 -0.28
C GLN A 63 -9.81 26.55 -0.79
N GLY A 64 -10.66 26.00 0.07
CA GLY A 64 -11.54 24.88 -0.24
C GLY A 64 -12.91 25.29 -0.79
N LYS A 65 -13.25 26.58 -0.76
CA LYS A 65 -14.58 27.12 -1.11
C LYS A 65 -15.73 26.39 -0.40
N MET A 66 -15.49 25.94 0.83
CA MET A 66 -16.48 25.21 1.63
C MET A 66 -17.24 26.14 2.57
N SER A 67 -18.41 25.69 3.03
CA SER A 67 -19.21 26.43 4.00
C SER A 67 -18.51 26.51 5.37
N HIS A 68 -18.91 27.49 6.19
CA HIS A 68 -18.40 27.65 7.55
C HIS A 68 -18.59 26.38 8.39
N GLU A 69 -19.76 25.74 8.31
CA GLU A 69 -20.08 24.51 9.05
C GLU A 69 -19.21 23.33 8.60
N GLU A 70 -18.95 23.20 7.30
CA GLU A 70 -18.10 22.14 6.77
C GLU A 70 -16.63 22.33 7.17
N ALA A 71 -16.13 23.56 7.11
CA ALA A 71 -14.80 23.91 7.60
C ALA A 71 -14.67 23.66 9.12
N GLN A 72 -15.71 24.00 9.88
CA GLN A 72 -15.76 23.76 11.32
C GLN A 72 -15.66 22.27 11.65
N LYS A 73 -16.46 21.41 11.00
CA LYS A 73 -16.41 19.95 11.17
C LYS A 73 -15.04 19.36 10.85
N ARG A 74 -14.39 19.86 9.79
CA ARG A 74 -13.03 19.43 9.39
C ARG A 74 -11.99 19.75 10.46
N VAL A 75 -12.12 20.91 11.10
CA VAL A 75 -11.23 21.34 12.17
C VAL A 75 -11.56 20.63 13.50
N ASP A 76 -12.83 20.34 13.76
CA ASP A 76 -13.28 19.62 14.96
C ASP A 76 -12.65 18.24 15.09
N ALA A 77 -12.48 17.55 13.96
CA ALA A 77 -11.81 16.27 13.89
C ALA A 77 -10.34 16.30 14.36
N LEU A 78 -9.72 17.49 14.46
CA LEU A 78 -8.33 17.67 14.87
C LEU A 78 -8.18 18.05 16.34
N LEU A 79 -9.26 18.45 17.02
CA LEU A 79 -9.19 19.07 18.36
C LEU A 79 -8.62 18.12 19.42
N ASN A 80 -8.99 16.84 19.37
CA ASN A 80 -8.50 15.81 20.29
C ASN A 80 -6.97 15.73 20.27
N ASP A 81 -6.40 15.51 19.08
CA ASP A 81 -4.95 15.40 18.88
C ASP A 81 -4.24 16.70 19.31
N LEU A 82 -4.86 17.85 19.05
CA LEU A 82 -4.31 19.15 19.38
C LEU A 82 -4.21 19.39 20.88
N ILE A 83 -5.23 18.98 21.65
CA ILE A 83 -5.28 19.15 23.10
C ILE A 83 -4.30 18.20 23.79
N ILE A 84 -4.20 16.97 23.31
CA ILE A 84 -3.19 16.01 23.77
C ILE A 84 -1.79 16.57 23.51
N ALA A 85 -1.50 17.02 22.28
CA ALA A 85 -0.22 17.62 21.92
C ALA A 85 0.11 18.87 22.76
N GLN A 86 -0.89 19.73 22.98
CA GLN A 86 -0.75 20.92 23.83
C GLN A 86 -0.34 20.57 25.25
N ARG A 87 -0.96 19.56 25.86
CA ARG A 87 -0.63 19.10 27.22
C ARG A 87 0.80 18.55 27.31
N HIS A 88 1.32 18.01 26.22
CA HIS A 88 2.73 17.62 26.07
C HIS A 88 3.65 18.78 25.64
N GLY A 89 3.20 20.03 25.71
CA GLY A 89 4.00 21.21 25.40
C GLY A 89 4.24 21.45 23.91
N GLN A 90 3.52 20.76 23.04
CA GLN A 90 3.60 20.93 21.59
C GLN A 90 2.42 21.76 21.08
N PRO A 91 2.61 23.05 20.77
CA PRO A 91 1.56 23.85 20.12
C PRO A 91 1.31 23.35 18.69
N ALA A 92 0.15 23.68 18.14
CA ALA A 92 -0.35 23.23 16.84
C ALA A 92 0.66 23.37 15.69
N SER A 93 1.35 24.50 15.63
CA SER A 93 2.38 24.77 14.62
C SER A 93 3.56 23.79 14.69
N THR A 94 3.93 23.39 15.91
CA THR A 94 5.01 22.42 16.17
C THR A 94 4.52 21.00 15.93
N TYR A 95 3.33 20.65 16.44
CA TYR A 95 2.75 19.32 16.29
C TYR A 95 2.50 18.95 14.82
N TYR A 96 1.95 19.87 14.03
CA TYR A 96 1.74 19.64 12.60
C TYR A 96 2.94 19.98 11.72
N GLY A 97 3.91 20.75 12.24
CA GLY A 97 5.05 21.23 11.45
C GLY A 97 4.64 22.12 10.26
N MET A 98 3.44 22.68 10.28
CA MET A 98 2.85 23.43 9.16
C MET A 98 2.12 24.68 9.65
N SER A 99 2.14 25.74 8.86
CA SER A 99 1.26 26.90 9.08
C SER A 99 -0.20 26.52 8.79
N PRO A 100 -1.20 27.25 9.34
CA PRO A 100 -2.61 26.98 9.06
C PRO A 100 -2.93 26.94 7.56
N LYS A 101 -2.33 27.84 6.78
CA LYS A 101 -2.47 27.90 5.33
C LYS A 101 -1.96 26.63 4.62
N LEU A 102 -0.78 26.14 5.00
CA LEU A 102 -0.20 24.92 4.42
C LEU A 102 -0.96 23.68 4.87
N LYS A 103 -1.43 23.65 6.12
CA LYS A 103 -2.23 22.56 6.66
C LYS A 103 -3.60 22.48 5.96
N ALA A 104 -4.26 23.61 5.71
CA ALA A 104 -5.48 23.68 4.92
C ALA A 104 -5.24 23.14 3.50
N ALA A 105 -4.21 23.62 2.81
CA ALA A 105 -3.85 23.14 1.48
C ALA A 105 -3.61 21.62 1.47
N ASP A 106 -2.98 21.08 2.51
CA ASP A 106 -2.75 19.64 2.65
C ASP A 106 -4.04 18.85 2.89
N MET A 107 -4.95 19.37 3.72
CA MET A 107 -6.27 18.78 3.99
C MET A 107 -7.21 18.81 2.77
N LEU A 108 -6.98 19.75 1.85
CA LEU A 108 -7.75 19.92 0.61
C LEU A 108 -7.22 19.08 -0.55
N LYS A 109 -5.98 18.58 -0.48
CA LYS A 109 -5.47 17.67 -1.51
C LYS A 109 -6.39 16.44 -1.58
N PRO A 110 -6.84 16.04 -2.78
CA PRO A 110 -7.56 14.78 -2.92
C PRO A 110 -6.68 13.67 -2.34
N LYS A 111 -7.26 12.81 -1.48
CA LYS A 111 -6.55 11.64 -0.96
C LYS A 111 -5.99 10.88 -2.16
N LYS A 112 -4.66 10.94 -2.34
CA LYS A 112 -4.00 10.12 -3.36
C LYS A 112 -4.34 8.68 -3.01
N LYS A 113 -4.99 7.95 -3.94
CA LYS A 113 -5.22 6.51 -3.79
C LYS A 113 -3.89 5.89 -3.33
N LYS A 114 -3.92 5.17 -2.23
CA LYS A 114 -2.80 4.35 -1.79
C LYS A 114 -2.85 3.04 -2.55
N ALA A 115 -1.71 2.38 -2.69
CA ALA A 115 -1.69 1.03 -3.26
C ALA A 115 -2.51 0.03 -2.42
N SER A 116 -2.67 0.28 -1.12
CA SER A 116 -3.53 -0.47 -0.22
C SER A 116 -5.04 -0.28 -0.46
N ASP A 117 -5.44 0.74 -1.23
CA ASP A 117 -6.85 0.97 -1.60
C ASP A 117 -7.26 0.16 -2.85
N ILE A 118 -6.30 -0.41 -3.58
CA ILE A 118 -6.54 -1.16 -4.82
C ILE A 118 -6.76 -2.65 -4.46
N PRO A 119 -7.89 -3.25 -4.87
CA PRO A 119 -8.19 -4.64 -4.54
C PRO A 119 -7.28 -5.63 -5.25
N PHE A 120 -7.07 -6.80 -4.63
CA PHE A 120 -6.22 -7.88 -5.15
C PHE A 120 -6.52 -8.23 -6.61
N TRP A 121 -7.80 -8.35 -6.98
CA TRP A 121 -8.19 -8.78 -8.34
C TRP A 121 -7.71 -7.82 -9.42
N GLN A 122 -7.61 -6.51 -9.14
CA GLN A 122 -7.10 -5.53 -10.10
C GLN A 122 -5.60 -5.73 -10.32
N TYR A 123 -4.84 -5.97 -9.26
CA TYR A 123 -3.42 -6.30 -9.38
C TYR A 123 -3.18 -7.66 -10.05
N ALA A 124 -4.01 -8.65 -9.71
CA ALA A 124 -3.92 -9.99 -10.29
C ALA A 124 -4.22 -9.96 -11.80
N THR A 125 -5.26 -9.22 -12.20
CA THR A 125 -5.64 -9.03 -13.61
C THR A 125 -4.58 -8.23 -14.36
N ASP A 126 -4.07 -7.16 -13.77
CA ASP A 126 -2.95 -6.42 -14.33
C ASP A 126 -1.81 -7.40 -14.60
N ASN A 127 -1.24 -8.01 -13.57
CA ASN A 127 -0.10 -8.91 -13.71
C ASN A 127 -0.37 -10.08 -14.67
N ALA A 128 -1.57 -10.66 -14.69
CA ALA A 128 -1.96 -11.68 -15.66
C ALA A 128 -1.81 -11.16 -17.10
N LEU A 129 -2.39 -9.99 -17.42
CA LEU A 129 -2.25 -9.37 -18.74
C LEU A 129 -0.79 -9.09 -19.10
N PHE A 130 0.05 -8.75 -18.10
CA PHE A 130 1.49 -8.56 -18.34
C PHE A 130 2.18 -9.84 -18.76
N TYR A 131 2.04 -10.90 -17.97
CA TYR A 131 2.72 -12.17 -18.25
C TYR A 131 2.19 -12.84 -19.52
N VAL A 132 0.88 -12.70 -19.81
CA VAL A 132 0.32 -13.13 -21.10
C VAL A 132 0.97 -12.36 -22.25
N ALA A 133 1.00 -11.02 -22.20
CA ALA A 133 1.65 -10.22 -23.24
C ALA A 133 3.15 -10.53 -23.36
N LEU A 134 3.83 -10.78 -22.24
CA LEU A 134 5.24 -11.15 -22.18
C LEU A 134 5.49 -12.49 -22.89
N PHE A 135 4.70 -13.52 -22.59
CA PHE A 135 4.86 -14.84 -23.19
C PHE A 135 4.52 -14.84 -24.68
N PHE A 136 3.39 -14.28 -25.08
CA PHE A 136 3.07 -14.12 -26.49
C PHE A 136 4.11 -13.28 -27.23
N GLY A 137 4.65 -12.24 -26.58
CA GLY A 137 5.71 -11.40 -27.16
C GLY A 137 7.01 -12.17 -27.34
N LEU A 138 7.46 -12.89 -26.30
CA LEU A 138 8.69 -13.68 -26.31
C LEU A 138 8.62 -14.82 -27.34
N PHE A 139 7.56 -15.63 -27.30
CA PHE A 139 7.40 -16.74 -28.24
C PHE A 139 7.05 -16.27 -29.66
N GLY A 140 6.40 -15.11 -29.79
CA GLY A 140 6.22 -14.44 -31.07
C GLY A 140 7.54 -14.03 -31.70
N LEU A 141 8.43 -13.40 -30.92
CA LEU A 141 9.77 -13.01 -31.37
C LEU A 141 10.62 -14.21 -31.76
N ILE A 142 10.66 -15.26 -30.92
CA ILE A 142 11.37 -16.52 -31.24
C ILE A 142 10.83 -17.14 -32.53
N GLY A 143 9.51 -17.15 -32.71
CA GLY A 143 8.85 -17.72 -33.88
C GLY A 143 9.14 -16.98 -35.20
N LEU A 144 9.58 -15.72 -35.17
CA LEU A 144 9.99 -15.00 -36.39
C LEU A 144 11.33 -15.51 -36.97
N PHE A 145 12.21 -16.02 -36.11
CA PHE A 145 13.56 -16.45 -36.50
C PHE A 145 13.64 -17.96 -36.84
N GLN A 146 12.52 -18.69 -36.77
CA GLN A 146 12.50 -20.12 -36.99
C GLN A 146 11.73 -20.50 -38.25
N LYS A 147 12.35 -21.32 -39.11
CA LYS A 147 11.81 -21.72 -40.43
C LYS A 147 10.75 -22.84 -40.37
N ASN A 148 10.59 -23.54 -39.24
CA ASN A 148 9.66 -24.67 -39.12
C ASN A 148 8.69 -24.47 -37.95
N ASN A 149 7.38 -24.47 -38.23
CA ASN A 149 6.28 -24.42 -37.25
C ASN A 149 6.21 -25.65 -36.30
N LYS A 150 7.23 -26.52 -36.28
CA LYS A 150 7.32 -27.71 -35.40
C LYS A 150 8.02 -27.43 -34.07
N TYR A 151 8.61 -26.24 -33.89
CA TYR A 151 9.18 -25.88 -32.60
C TYR A 151 8.05 -25.59 -31.61
N ASN A 152 8.15 -26.15 -30.41
CA ASN A 152 7.24 -25.93 -29.29
C ASN A 152 5.75 -26.29 -29.54
N SER A 153 5.47 -27.51 -30.01
CA SER A 153 4.10 -28.06 -30.02
C SER A 153 3.38 -27.96 -28.66
N GLU A 154 4.12 -27.82 -27.56
CA GLU A 154 3.60 -27.65 -26.19
C GLU A 154 3.32 -26.18 -25.81
N MET A 155 3.88 -25.20 -26.54
CA MET A 155 3.70 -23.76 -26.31
C MET A 155 2.64 -23.18 -27.26
N GLY A 156 1.50 -23.87 -27.38
CA GLY A 156 0.36 -23.36 -28.10
C GLY A 156 -0.26 -22.12 -27.43
N ALA A 157 -1.15 -21.44 -28.16
CA ALA A 157 -1.75 -20.19 -27.69
C ALA A 157 -2.48 -20.33 -26.35
N LEU A 158 -3.17 -21.46 -26.13
CA LEU A 158 -3.87 -21.75 -24.88
C LEU A 158 -2.87 -21.89 -23.72
N THR A 159 -1.72 -22.54 -23.97
CA THR A 159 -0.64 -22.64 -22.97
C THR A 159 -0.12 -21.27 -22.58
N LEU A 160 0.23 -20.43 -23.55
CA LEU A 160 0.77 -19.10 -23.27
C LEU A 160 -0.21 -18.24 -22.48
N LEU A 161 -1.51 -18.35 -22.80
CA LEU A 161 -2.58 -17.64 -22.10
C LEU A 161 -2.75 -18.14 -20.66
N ILE A 162 -2.92 -19.44 -20.46
CA ILE A 162 -3.20 -20.03 -19.13
C ILE A 162 -1.98 -19.88 -18.22
N VAL A 163 -0.79 -20.23 -18.71
CA VAL A 163 0.44 -20.13 -17.91
C VAL A 163 0.76 -18.67 -17.61
N GLY A 164 0.58 -17.76 -18.57
CA GLY A 164 0.75 -16.32 -18.36
C GLY A 164 -0.21 -15.77 -17.31
N ALA A 165 -1.50 -16.12 -17.41
CA ALA A 165 -2.51 -15.69 -16.44
C ALA A 165 -2.25 -16.26 -15.05
N ALA A 166 -2.01 -17.57 -14.94
CA ALA A 166 -1.72 -18.25 -13.69
C ALA A 166 -0.46 -17.66 -13.02
N LEU A 167 0.60 -17.41 -13.79
CA LEU A 167 1.82 -16.80 -13.28
C LEU A 167 1.58 -15.37 -12.81
N GLY A 168 0.77 -14.57 -13.51
CA GLY A 168 0.46 -13.21 -13.08
C GLY A 168 -0.36 -13.15 -11.79
N VAL A 169 -1.35 -14.04 -11.64
CA VAL A 169 -2.11 -14.18 -10.38
C VAL A 169 -1.17 -14.65 -9.26
N PHE A 170 -0.36 -15.67 -9.53
CA PHE A 170 0.61 -16.19 -8.58
C PHE A 170 1.59 -15.11 -8.12
N MET A 171 2.21 -14.38 -9.04
CA MET A 171 3.17 -13.33 -8.72
C MET A 171 2.55 -12.18 -7.93
N THR A 172 1.26 -11.90 -8.15
CA THR A 172 0.54 -10.93 -7.32
C THR A 172 0.45 -11.39 -5.88
N LYS A 173 0.11 -12.66 -5.66
CA LYS A 173 -0.01 -13.23 -4.31
C LYS A 173 1.35 -13.44 -3.64
N TYR A 174 2.32 -13.89 -4.42
CA TYR A 174 3.70 -14.06 -3.99
C TYR A 174 4.29 -12.74 -3.52
N ASN A 175 4.06 -11.64 -4.27
CA ASN A 175 4.54 -10.33 -3.88
C ASN A 175 3.95 -9.88 -2.53
N GLU A 176 2.65 -10.10 -2.28
CA GLU A 176 2.04 -9.80 -0.97
C GLU A 176 2.60 -10.65 0.17
N TRP A 177 2.98 -11.90 -0.11
CA TRP A 177 3.45 -12.83 0.90
C TRP A 177 4.94 -12.66 1.23
N VAL A 178 5.76 -12.34 0.22
CA VAL A 178 7.21 -12.30 0.29
C VAL A 178 7.75 -10.91 0.56
N LEU A 179 7.15 -9.86 -0.04
CA LEU A 179 7.62 -8.51 0.24
C LEU A 179 7.30 -8.13 1.69
N PRO A 180 8.27 -7.58 2.42
CA PRO A 180 8.04 -7.12 3.78
C PRO A 180 7.10 -5.92 3.80
N ASN A 181 6.07 -5.99 4.66
CA ASN A 181 5.25 -4.83 5.01
C ASN A 181 6.13 -3.83 5.78
N GLY A 182 6.23 -2.60 5.29
CA GLY A 182 6.90 -1.49 5.96
C GLY A 182 8.43 -1.49 5.82
N GLY A 183 8.91 -0.64 4.90
CA GLY A 183 10.26 -0.06 4.93
C GLY A 183 11.32 -0.74 4.06
N LYS A 184 12.12 0.10 3.39
CA LYS A 184 13.20 -0.27 2.42
C LYS A 184 14.29 -1.21 2.97
N ASN A 185 14.36 -1.45 4.28
CA ASN A 185 15.49 -2.12 4.94
C ASN A 185 15.16 -3.49 5.55
N ARG A 186 13.97 -4.05 5.31
CA ARG A 186 13.62 -5.36 5.86
C ARG A 186 14.06 -6.48 4.91
N LYS A 187 14.88 -7.41 5.41
CA LYS A 187 15.39 -8.53 4.61
C LYS A 187 14.25 -9.50 4.27
N ILE A 188 14.20 -9.93 3.02
CA ILE A 188 13.28 -10.97 2.56
C ILE A 188 13.70 -12.30 3.21
N PRO A 189 12.80 -13.02 3.89
CA PRO A 189 13.12 -14.32 4.46
C PRO A 189 13.36 -15.35 3.36
N TRP A 190 14.55 -15.96 3.36
CA TRP A 190 14.95 -16.99 2.39
C TRP A 190 13.98 -18.18 2.33
N SER A 191 13.39 -18.56 3.46
CA SER A 191 12.39 -19.63 3.51
C SER A 191 11.16 -19.36 2.64
N LYS A 192 10.64 -18.12 2.63
CA LYS A 192 9.52 -17.75 1.76
C LYS A 192 9.91 -17.71 0.29
N LEU A 193 11.14 -17.30 0.00
CA LEU A 193 11.68 -17.31 -1.36
C LEU A 193 11.70 -18.75 -1.91
N ILE A 194 12.28 -19.68 -1.15
CA ILE A 194 12.39 -21.11 -1.51
C ILE A 194 11.00 -21.73 -1.67
N TRP A 195 10.12 -21.56 -0.67
CA TRP A 195 8.77 -22.13 -0.74
C TRP A 195 7.95 -21.57 -1.89
N GLY A 196 8.06 -20.27 -2.19
CA GLY A 196 7.35 -19.72 -3.33
C GLY A 196 7.93 -20.18 -4.66
N PHE A 197 9.25 -20.41 -4.76
CA PHE A 197 9.83 -21.04 -5.94
C PHE A 197 9.32 -22.47 -6.13
N ILE A 198 9.26 -23.28 -5.07
CA ILE A 198 8.71 -24.64 -5.11
C ILE A 198 7.24 -24.63 -5.54
N LEU A 199 6.42 -23.74 -4.96
CA LEU A 199 5.01 -23.61 -5.30
C LEU A 199 4.81 -23.15 -6.75
N MET A 200 5.66 -22.24 -7.23
CA MET A 200 5.66 -21.82 -8.63
C MET A 200 6.01 -22.98 -9.56
N MET A 201 7.04 -23.76 -9.25
CA MET A 201 7.42 -24.93 -10.04
C MET A 201 6.30 -25.97 -10.07
N ALA A 202 5.66 -26.25 -8.93
CA ALA A 202 4.51 -27.14 -8.86
C ALA A 202 3.33 -26.63 -9.71
N LEU A 203 3.02 -25.33 -9.64
CA LEU A 203 1.97 -24.70 -10.45
C LEU A 203 2.26 -24.86 -11.95
N LEU A 204 3.49 -24.56 -12.37
CA LEU A 204 3.90 -24.69 -13.77
C LEU A 204 3.85 -26.15 -14.23
N PHE A 205 4.35 -27.07 -13.41
CA PHE A 205 4.31 -28.51 -13.70
C PHE A 205 2.88 -29.00 -13.92
N ILE A 206 1.93 -28.59 -13.06
CA ILE A 206 0.51 -28.92 -13.22
C ILE A 206 -0.04 -28.30 -14.51
N CYS A 207 0.22 -27.02 -14.77
CA CYS A 207 -0.29 -26.34 -15.97
C CYS A 207 0.22 -27.04 -17.24
N PHE A 208 1.52 -27.23 -17.37
CA PHE A 208 2.12 -27.89 -18.54
C PHE A 208 1.69 -29.36 -18.64
N GLY A 209 1.63 -30.10 -17.53
CA GLY A 209 1.20 -31.50 -17.51
C GLY A 209 -0.26 -31.69 -17.94
N VAL A 210 -1.15 -30.79 -17.53
CA VAL A 210 -2.55 -30.81 -18.01
C VAL A 210 -2.60 -30.43 -19.49
N LEU A 211 -1.91 -29.35 -19.89
CA LEU A 211 -1.99 -28.83 -21.25
C LEU A 211 -1.29 -29.70 -22.31
N SER A 212 -0.40 -30.60 -21.90
CA SER A 212 0.23 -31.58 -22.79
C SER A 212 -0.66 -32.77 -23.12
N LEU A 213 -1.80 -32.94 -22.42
CA LEU A 213 -2.76 -34.00 -22.70
C LEU A 213 -3.27 -33.90 -24.15
N ARG A 214 -3.28 -35.05 -24.85
CA ARG A 214 -3.68 -35.16 -26.27
C ARG A 214 -5.04 -34.52 -26.56
N ALA A 215 -6.00 -34.63 -25.64
CA ALA A 215 -7.32 -34.05 -25.77
C ALA A 215 -7.29 -32.50 -25.82
N LEU A 216 -6.38 -31.87 -25.08
CA LEU A 216 -6.23 -30.41 -25.06
C LEU A 216 -5.34 -29.89 -26.19
N GLN A 217 -4.50 -30.73 -26.80
CA GLN A 217 -3.71 -30.35 -27.97
C GLN A 217 -4.57 -29.92 -29.18
N ILE A 218 -5.79 -30.43 -29.30
CA ILE A 218 -6.73 -30.07 -30.39
C ILE A 218 -7.15 -28.60 -30.28
N ILE A 219 -7.35 -28.10 -29.06
CA ILE A 219 -7.78 -26.72 -28.78
C ILE A 219 -6.62 -25.79 -28.47
N ASN A 220 -5.37 -26.29 -28.51
CA ASN A 220 -4.17 -25.54 -28.20
C ASN A 220 -3.25 -25.43 -29.44
N PRO A 221 -3.68 -24.75 -30.50
CA PRO A 221 -2.88 -24.63 -31.72
C PRO A 221 -1.62 -23.81 -31.46
N VAL A 222 -0.52 -24.23 -32.07
CA VAL A 222 0.69 -23.40 -32.17
C VAL A 222 0.48 -22.38 -33.27
N LEU A 223 0.54 -21.11 -32.89
CA LEU A 223 0.41 -20.01 -33.82
C LEU A 223 1.77 -19.60 -34.38
N PRO A 224 1.86 -19.22 -35.67
CA PRO A 224 3.06 -18.59 -36.22
C PRO A 224 3.46 -17.34 -35.42
N GLY A 225 4.77 -17.07 -35.36
CA GLY A 225 5.32 -16.01 -34.49
C GLY A 225 4.67 -14.64 -34.69
N ILE A 226 4.32 -14.28 -35.92
CA ILE A 226 3.65 -13.01 -36.23
C ILE A 226 2.29 -12.86 -35.53
N TYR A 227 1.49 -13.93 -35.46
CA TYR A 227 0.18 -13.89 -34.79
C TYR A 227 0.35 -13.76 -33.28
N ASN A 228 1.35 -14.43 -32.70
CA ASN A 228 1.67 -14.27 -31.28
C ASN A 228 2.08 -12.82 -30.95
N LEU A 229 2.84 -12.14 -31.82
CA LEU A 229 3.19 -10.73 -31.62
C LEU A 229 1.97 -9.80 -31.70
N ILE A 230 1.05 -10.05 -32.63
CA ILE A 230 -0.20 -9.28 -32.72
C ILE A 230 -1.01 -9.44 -31.42
N ILE A 231 -1.15 -10.67 -30.92
CA ILE A 231 -1.83 -10.94 -29.65
C ILE A 231 -1.13 -10.21 -28.49
N ALA A 232 0.20 -10.26 -28.43
CA ALA A 232 0.97 -9.57 -27.40
C ALA A 232 0.70 -8.06 -27.38
N ALA A 233 0.71 -7.42 -28.55
CA ALA A 233 0.42 -5.99 -28.70
C ALA A 233 -1.02 -5.65 -28.26
N VAL A 234 -2.00 -6.45 -28.68
CA VAL A 234 -3.41 -6.27 -28.28
C VAL A 234 -3.59 -6.42 -26.78
N VAL A 235 -3.06 -7.49 -26.17
CA VAL A 235 -3.16 -7.74 -24.72
C VAL A 235 -2.47 -6.63 -23.92
N TYR A 236 -1.31 -6.14 -24.39
CA TYR A 236 -0.64 -5.01 -23.75
C TYR A 236 -1.45 -3.71 -23.87
N GLY A 237 -2.12 -3.48 -25.01
CA GLY A 237 -3.04 -2.37 -25.20
C GLY A 237 -4.22 -2.41 -24.21
N ILE A 238 -4.83 -3.60 -24.04
CA ILE A 238 -5.88 -3.83 -23.04
C ILE A 238 -5.35 -3.54 -21.64
N ARG A 239 -4.15 -4.02 -21.29
CA ARG A 239 -3.48 -3.73 -20.01
C ARG A 239 -3.26 -2.23 -19.80
N TRP A 240 -2.88 -1.50 -20.84
CA TRP A 240 -2.68 -0.06 -20.76
C TRP A 240 -3.99 0.67 -20.44
N LEU A 241 -5.08 0.34 -21.13
CA LEU A 241 -6.41 0.89 -20.85
C LEU A 241 -6.88 0.53 -19.44
N PHE A 242 -6.71 -0.73 -19.03
CA PHE A 242 -7.08 -1.22 -17.70
C PHE A 242 -6.36 -0.44 -16.59
N ARG A 243 -5.04 -0.24 -16.72
CA ARG A 243 -4.26 0.55 -15.75
C ARG A 243 -4.68 2.00 -15.70
N ARG A 244 -5.01 2.60 -16.86
CA ARG A 244 -5.50 3.98 -16.93
C ARG A 244 -6.85 4.15 -16.24
N HIS A 245 -7.76 3.18 -16.43
CA HIS A 245 -9.08 3.22 -15.83
C HIS A 245 -9.04 3.02 -14.31
N TYR A 246 -8.29 2.02 -13.83
CA TYR A 246 -8.22 1.69 -12.40
C TYR A 246 -7.17 2.49 -11.62
N GLN A 247 -6.32 3.27 -12.31
CA GLN A 247 -5.22 4.04 -11.72
C GLN A 247 -4.28 3.16 -10.89
N ILE A 248 -3.86 2.04 -11.46
CA ILE A 248 -3.03 1.05 -10.76
C ILE A 248 -1.67 1.65 -10.40
N ILE A 249 -1.25 1.48 -9.15
CA ILE A 249 0.00 2.00 -8.61
C ILE A 249 1.01 0.87 -8.46
N GLY A 250 2.22 1.07 -8.99
CA GLY A 250 3.26 0.05 -9.05
C GLY A 250 3.16 -0.84 -10.29
N SER A 251 3.97 -1.90 -10.33
CA SER A 251 3.99 -2.87 -11.43
C SER A 251 4.46 -4.25 -10.95
N ALA A 252 4.42 -5.25 -11.84
CA ALA A 252 4.93 -6.60 -11.56
C ALA A 252 6.39 -6.61 -11.05
N PHE A 253 7.25 -5.73 -11.59
CA PHE A 253 8.68 -5.65 -11.23
C PHE A 253 9.01 -4.55 -10.21
N SER A 254 8.07 -3.66 -9.94
CA SER A 254 8.16 -2.65 -8.90
C SER A 254 6.83 -2.60 -8.15
N PRO A 255 6.52 -3.65 -7.37
CA PRO A 255 5.28 -3.71 -6.63
C PRO A 255 5.23 -2.59 -5.60
N ALA A 256 4.09 -1.89 -5.55
CA ALA A 256 3.87 -0.84 -4.57
C ALA A 256 3.63 -1.43 -3.17
N ASP A 257 3.98 -0.69 -2.13
CA ASP A 257 3.71 -1.08 -0.74
C ASP A 257 2.19 -1.05 -0.48
N ARG A 258 1.61 -2.23 -0.22
CA ARG A 258 0.18 -2.41 0.05
C ARG A 258 -0.14 -2.52 1.54
N SER A 259 0.85 -2.32 2.42
CA SER A 259 0.58 -2.25 3.86
C SER A 259 -0.32 -1.04 4.16
N LYS A 260 -1.30 -1.26 5.05
CA LYS A 260 -2.21 -0.21 5.50
C LYS A 260 -1.58 0.63 6.60
#